data_AF-A0A370LCM3-F1
#
_entry.id   AF-A0A370LCM3-F1
#
_cell.length_a   1.000
_cell.length_b   1.000
_cell.length_c   1.000
_cell.angle_alpha   90.00
_cell.angle_beta   90.00
_cell.angle_gamma   90.00
#
_symmetry.space_group_name_H-M   'P 1'
#
loop_
_entity.id
_entity.type
_entity.pdbx_description
1 polymer ?
#
loop_
_entity_poly.entity_id
_entity_poly.type
_entity_poly.pdbx_seq_one_letter_code
_entity_poly.pdbx_strand_id
1 'polypeptide(L)'
;MFRPEAVTKTNAVYIGLLIVQTAAATFLFWVVFPLFRQLIARLGEPQEVSVSVEVQIIVGTLVLHCAYWVRYRWIAVTAPFHSAFIGHVVQFASRTSFFFGGALFSALFFRHLPELEAFPTIAEALTRGLVVIWVLFALFCYSLELDRLGKAIEEASKPSAE
;
A
#
# COMPACT_ATOMS: atom_id res chain seq x y z
N MET A 1 22.28 -15.88 27.51
CA MET A 1 22.08 -14.51 28.03
C MET A 1 21.48 -13.65 26.90
N PHE A 2 20.16 -13.66 26.75
CA PHE A 2 19.43 -12.85 25.77
C PHE A 2 19.40 -11.39 26.29
N ARG A 3 19.89 -10.42 25.49
CA ARG A 3 19.94 -9.01 25.90
C ARG A 3 18.60 -8.32 25.53
N PRO A 4 17.77 -7.91 26.50
CA PRO A 4 16.45 -7.31 26.24
C PRO A 4 16.50 -5.99 25.45
N GLU A 5 17.64 -5.29 25.47
CA GLU A 5 17.85 -4.05 24.70
C GLU A 5 17.78 -4.27 23.18
N ALA A 6 18.24 -5.43 22.69
CA ALA A 6 18.27 -5.72 21.25
C ALA A 6 16.87 -6.01 20.70
N VAL A 7 16.01 -6.64 21.51
CA VAL A 7 14.61 -6.91 21.18
C VAL A 7 13.81 -5.60 21.13
N THR A 8 14.00 -4.74 22.13
CA THR A 8 13.28 -3.45 22.22
C THR A 8 13.62 -2.52 21.06
N LYS A 9 14.89 -2.47 20.63
CA LYS A 9 15.32 -1.70 19.46
C LYS A 9 14.70 -2.24 18.16
N THR A 10 14.70 -3.55 17.98
CA THR A 10 14.10 -4.19 16.79
C THR A 10 12.60 -3.89 16.69
N ASN A 11 11.89 -3.92 17.82
CA ASN A 11 10.47 -3.57 17.89
C ASN A 11 10.22 -2.10 17.53
N ALA A 12 11.03 -1.18 18.05
CA ALA A 12 10.90 0.24 17.74
C ALA A 12 11.15 0.54 16.25
N VAL A 13 12.15 -0.11 15.65
CA VAL A 13 12.42 0.03 14.21
C VAL A 13 11.28 -0.58 13.38
N TYR A 14 10.74 -1.73 13.78
CA TYR A 14 9.57 -2.33 13.12
C TYR A 14 8.35 -1.39 13.14
N ILE A 15 8.00 -0.85 14.32
CA ILE A 15 6.89 0.09 14.48
C ILE A 15 7.14 1.36 13.65
N GLY A 16 8.37 1.87 13.65
CA GLY A 16 8.75 3.02 12.83
C GLY A 16 8.52 2.77 11.33
N LEU A 17 8.95 1.61 10.82
CA LEU A 17 8.72 1.25 9.41
C LEU A 17 7.25 1.04 9.10
N LEU A 18 6.48 0.47 10.01
CA LEU A 18 5.03 0.32 9.85
C LEU A 18 4.34 1.69 9.78
N ILE A 19 4.71 2.63 10.66
CA ILE A 19 4.20 4.02 10.62
C ILE A 19 4.54 4.67 9.27
N VAL A 20 5.77 4.50 8.78
CA VAL A 20 6.17 5.04 7.46
C VAL A 20 5.33 4.43 6.34
N GLN A 21 5.09 3.11 6.37
CA GLN A 21 4.25 2.45 5.36
C GLN A 21 2.80 2.94 5.42
N THR A 22 2.21 3.00 6.62
CA THR A 22 0.85 3.48 6.81
C THR A 22 0.71 4.94 6.38
N ALA A 23 1.66 5.81 6.74
CA ALA A 23 1.67 7.20 6.31
C ALA A 23 1.78 7.34 4.78
N ALA A 24 2.63 6.55 4.13
CA ALA A 24 2.75 6.55 2.68
C ALA A 24 1.48 6.03 1.98
N ALA A 25 0.85 4.97 2.52
CA ALA A 25 -0.42 4.47 2.01
C ALA A 25 -1.56 5.49 2.18
N THR A 26 -1.66 6.16 3.34
CA THR A 26 -2.63 7.23 3.58
C THR A 26 -2.38 8.43 2.68
N PHE A 27 -1.12 8.80 2.44
CA PHE A 27 -0.77 9.86 1.50
C PHE A 27 -1.21 9.52 0.07
N LEU A 28 -0.94 8.29 -0.41
CA LEU A 28 -1.42 7.83 -1.72
C LEU A 28 -2.95 7.86 -1.81
N PHE A 29 -3.65 7.43 -0.75
CA PHE A 29 -5.10 7.55 -0.67
C PHE A 29 -5.54 9.01 -0.82
N TRP A 30 -4.91 9.94 -0.09
CA TRP A 30 -5.23 11.36 -0.13
C TRP A 30 -5.00 11.99 -1.51
N VAL A 31 -3.92 11.61 -2.20
CA VAL A 31 -3.59 12.12 -3.54
C VAL A 31 -4.55 11.58 -4.60
N VAL A 32 -4.94 10.31 -4.48
CA VAL A 32 -5.73 9.64 -5.53
C VAL A 32 -7.24 9.75 -5.31
N PHE A 33 -7.70 9.96 -4.08
CA PHE A 33 -9.13 10.14 -3.80
C PHE A 33 -9.78 11.31 -4.57
N PRO A 34 -9.16 12.50 -4.70
CA PRO A 34 -9.67 13.58 -5.55
C PRO A 34 -9.75 13.19 -7.03
N LEU A 35 -8.77 12.44 -7.55
CA LEU A 35 -8.79 11.94 -8.93
C LEU A 35 -9.98 11.00 -9.14
N PHE A 36 -10.22 10.10 -8.19
CA PHE A 36 -11.36 9.19 -8.23
C PHE A 36 -12.70 9.94 -8.22
N ARG A 37 -12.83 10.98 -7.39
CA ARG A 37 -13.99 11.87 -7.34
C ARG A 37 -14.23 12.59 -8.67
N GLN A 38 -13.17 13.09 -9.30
CA GLN A 38 -13.25 13.76 -10.60
C GLN A 38 -13.69 12.80 -11.70
N LEU A 39 -13.13 11.59 -11.71
CA LEU A 39 -13.46 10.56 -12.70
C LEU A 39 -14.92 10.14 -12.64
N ILE A 40 -15.51 10.00 -11.44
CA ILE A 40 -16.95 9.70 -11.29
C ILE A 40 -17.79 10.90 -11.73
N ALA A 41 -17.36 12.13 -11.42
CA ALA A 41 -18.11 13.34 -11.74
C ALA A 41 -18.10 13.69 -13.24
N ARG A 42 -17.06 13.29 -13.98
CA ARG A 42 -16.84 13.61 -15.40
C ARG A 42 -16.52 12.36 -16.21
N LEU A 43 -17.42 11.39 -16.16
CA LEU A 43 -17.30 10.17 -16.95
C LEU A 43 -17.26 10.51 -18.45
N GLY A 44 -16.14 10.20 -19.11
CA GLY A 44 -15.94 10.36 -20.55
C GLY A 44 -15.12 11.59 -20.98
N GLU A 45 -14.75 12.50 -20.07
CA GLU A 45 -13.82 13.59 -20.41
C GLU A 45 -12.35 13.18 -20.19
N PRO A 46 -11.42 13.55 -21.10
CA PRO A 46 -9.99 13.40 -20.86
C PRO A 46 -9.58 14.18 -19.62
N GLN A 47 -9.13 13.48 -18.58
CA GLN A 47 -8.69 14.11 -17.34
C GLN A 47 -7.19 14.33 -17.39
N GLU A 48 -6.74 15.57 -17.54
CA GLU A 48 -5.32 15.90 -17.41
C GLU A 48 -4.90 15.83 -15.94
N VAL A 49 -3.95 14.96 -15.65
CA VAL A 49 -3.31 14.85 -14.34
C VAL A 49 -2.07 15.71 -14.37
N SER A 50 -1.96 16.66 -13.45
CA SER A 50 -0.74 17.46 -13.33
C SER A 50 0.47 16.56 -13.07
N VAL A 51 1.62 16.86 -13.70
CA VAL A 51 2.90 16.14 -13.48
C VAL A 51 3.25 16.05 -11.99
N SER A 52 2.89 17.07 -11.20
CA SER A 52 3.05 17.07 -9.74
C SER A 52 2.38 15.86 -9.07
N VAL A 53 1.17 15.49 -9.50
CA VAL A 53 0.41 14.38 -8.91
C VAL A 53 1.01 13.04 -9.31
N GLU A 54 1.48 12.89 -10.54
CA GLU A 54 2.20 11.68 -10.97
C GLU A 54 3.49 11.48 -10.16
N VAL A 55 4.28 12.55 -9.98
CA VAL A 55 5.49 12.52 -9.15
C VAL A 55 5.15 12.14 -7.71
N GLN A 56 4.07 12.69 -7.13
CA GLN A 56 3.63 12.32 -5.78
C GLN A 56 3.27 10.83 -5.67
N ILE A 57 2.57 10.27 -6.65
CA ILE A 57 2.24 8.84 -6.69
C ILE A 57 3.51 7.98 -6.78
N ILE A 58 4.45 8.35 -7.66
CA ILE A 58 5.73 7.64 -7.82
C ILE A 58 6.54 7.68 -6.52
N VAL A 59 6.67 8.86 -5.89
CA VAL A 59 7.41 9.01 -4.63
C VAL A 59 6.74 8.21 -3.50
N GLY A 60 5.41 8.30 -3.35
CA GLY A 60 4.69 7.57 -2.31
C GLY A 60 4.81 6.06 -2.45
N THR A 61 4.71 5.55 -3.69
CA THR A 61 4.88 4.12 -3.98
C THR A 61 6.32 3.65 -3.81
N LEU A 62 7.30 4.49 -4.16
CA LEU A 62 8.72 4.21 -3.90
C LEU A 62 8.99 4.08 -2.39
N VAL A 63 8.46 5.01 -1.59
CA VAL A 63 8.57 4.95 -0.12
C VAL A 63 7.95 3.66 0.43
N LEU A 64 6.76 3.27 -0.04
CA LEU A 64 6.13 1.99 0.33
C LEU A 64 7.01 0.80 0.00
N HIS A 65 7.52 0.72 -1.23
CA HIS A 65 8.41 -0.36 -1.63
C HIS A 65 9.68 -0.40 -0.78
N CYS A 66 10.37 0.73 -0.62
CA CYS A 66 11.59 0.80 0.16
C CYS A 66 11.33 0.36 1.61
N ALA A 67 10.31 0.90 2.27
CA ALA A 67 9.98 0.55 3.64
C ALA A 67 9.59 -0.94 3.77
N TYR A 68 8.84 -1.48 2.80
CA TYR A 68 8.49 -2.90 2.76
C TYR A 68 9.71 -3.80 2.60
N TRP A 69 10.57 -3.53 1.61
CA TRP A 69 11.74 -4.36 1.33
C TRP A 69 12.78 -4.27 2.44
N VAL A 70 12.97 -3.08 3.03
CA VAL A 70 13.82 -2.90 4.22
C VAL A 70 13.34 -3.80 5.35
N ARG A 71 12.03 -3.75 5.65
CA ARG A 71 11.48 -4.61 6.69
C ARG A 71 11.60 -6.09 6.31
N TYR A 72 11.23 -6.47 5.08
CA TYR A 72 11.26 -7.84 4.60
C TYR A 72 12.64 -8.48 4.69
N ARG A 73 13.69 -7.72 4.39
CA ARG A 73 15.06 -8.24 4.33
C ARG A 73 15.76 -8.31 5.69
N TRP A 74 15.42 -7.41 6.62
CA TRP A 74 16.25 -7.19 7.82
C TRP A 74 15.50 -7.24 9.15
N ILE A 75 14.17 -7.13 9.18
CA ILE A 75 13.43 -6.95 10.44
C ILE A 75 12.29 -7.96 10.53
N ALA A 76 12.32 -8.81 11.54
CA ALA A 76 11.23 -9.75 11.83
C ALA A 76 9.95 -9.00 12.24
N VAL A 77 8.80 -9.56 11.88
CA VAL A 77 7.50 -9.06 12.33
C VAL A 77 7.41 -9.30 13.84
N THR A 78 7.09 -8.26 14.59
CA THR A 78 6.99 -8.32 16.05
C THR A 78 5.60 -7.84 16.47
N ALA A 79 4.86 -8.68 17.18
CA ALA A 79 3.55 -8.32 17.70
C ALA A 79 3.74 -7.42 18.94
N PRO A 80 3.30 -6.15 18.93
CA PRO A 80 3.48 -5.25 20.06
C PRO A 80 2.56 -5.60 21.24
N PHE A 81 1.45 -6.28 20.99
CA PHE A 81 0.46 -6.65 22.01
C PHE A 81 -0.37 -7.88 21.56
N HIS A 82 -1.11 -8.43 22.51
CA HIS A 82 -2.02 -9.56 22.35
C HIS A 82 -3.46 -9.05 22.21
N SER A 83 -4.16 -9.41 21.13
CA SER A 83 -5.62 -9.25 21.01
C SER A 83 -6.15 -9.89 19.73
N ALA A 84 -6.96 -10.95 19.86
CA ALA A 84 -7.61 -11.60 18.70
C ALA A 84 -8.50 -10.61 17.91
N PHE A 85 -9.22 -9.73 18.62
CA PHE A 85 -10.05 -8.71 17.98
C PHE A 85 -9.22 -7.74 17.13
N ILE A 86 -8.13 -7.19 17.68
CA ILE A 86 -7.27 -6.27 16.94
C ILE A 86 -6.58 -6.99 15.77
N GLY A 87 -6.14 -8.23 15.98
CA GLY A 87 -5.60 -9.07 14.91
C GLY A 87 -6.56 -9.19 13.72
N HIS A 88 -7.84 -9.50 13.97
CA HIS A 88 -8.86 -9.56 12.93
C HIS A 88 -9.17 -8.19 12.30
N VAL A 89 -9.23 -7.11 13.07
CA VAL A 89 -9.44 -5.76 12.53
C VAL A 89 -8.30 -5.38 11.57
N VAL A 90 -7.05 -5.71 11.91
CA VAL A 90 -5.89 -5.45 11.05
C VAL A 90 -5.93 -6.32 9.78
N GLN A 91 -6.28 -7.61 9.89
CA GLN A 91 -6.47 -8.49 8.73
C GLN A 91 -7.62 -8.01 7.81
N PHE A 92 -8.70 -7.50 8.40
CA PHE A 92 -9.79 -6.88 7.64
C PHE A 92 -9.34 -5.59 6.94
N ALA A 93 -8.53 -4.76 7.59
CA ALA A 93 -7.96 -3.55 7.00
C ALA A 93 -7.00 -3.87 5.83
N SER A 94 -6.22 -4.96 5.93
CA SER A 94 -5.40 -5.49 4.83
C SER A 94 -6.26 -5.78 3.59
N ARG A 95 -7.33 -6.57 3.75
CA ARG A 95 -8.28 -6.91 2.68
C ARG A 95 -8.94 -5.66 2.09
N THR A 96 -9.30 -4.70 2.93
CA THR A 96 -9.95 -3.45 2.52
C THR A 96 -9.03 -2.55 1.71
N SER A 97 -7.75 -2.50 2.09
CA SER A 97 -6.72 -1.73 1.37
C SER A 97 -6.56 -2.20 -0.08
N PHE A 98 -6.77 -3.49 -0.35
CA PHE A 98 -6.73 -4.03 -1.70
C PHE A 98 -7.92 -3.59 -2.57
N PHE A 99 -9.13 -3.46 -1.99
CA PHE A 99 -10.28 -2.91 -2.73
C PHE A 99 -10.02 -1.48 -3.21
N PHE A 100 -9.33 -0.69 -2.39
CA PHE A 100 -8.90 0.63 -2.79
C PHE A 100 -7.92 0.57 -3.98
N GLY A 101 -6.96 -0.36 -3.97
CA GLY A 101 -6.08 -0.61 -5.12
C GLY A 101 -6.86 -0.95 -6.40
N GLY A 102 -7.90 -1.78 -6.33
CA GLY A 102 -8.75 -2.11 -7.48
C GLY A 102 -9.56 -0.94 -8.03
N ALA A 103 -10.10 -0.08 -7.15
CA ALA A 103 -10.78 1.15 -7.55
C ALA A 103 -9.81 2.13 -8.23
N LEU A 104 -8.58 2.19 -7.72
CA LEU A 104 -7.50 3.02 -8.23
C LEU A 104 -7.01 2.54 -9.61
N PHE A 105 -6.88 1.22 -9.79
CA PHE A 105 -6.64 0.59 -11.08
C PHE A 105 -7.71 0.96 -12.09
N SER A 106 -8.99 0.84 -11.71
CA SER A 106 -10.11 1.12 -12.61
C SER A 106 -10.10 2.59 -13.03
N ALA A 107 -9.92 3.51 -12.07
CA ALA A 107 -9.85 4.94 -12.36
C ALA A 107 -8.65 5.29 -13.27
N LEU A 108 -7.47 4.73 -13.00
CA LEU A 108 -6.32 4.95 -13.86
C LEU A 108 -6.54 4.32 -15.23
N PHE A 109 -7.04 3.10 -15.36
CA PHE A 109 -7.18 2.44 -16.66
C PHE A 109 -8.28 3.06 -17.54
N PHE A 110 -9.47 3.34 -16.98
CA PHE A 110 -10.60 3.92 -17.73
C PHE A 110 -10.34 5.36 -18.20
N ARG A 111 -9.51 6.14 -17.48
CA ARG A 111 -9.09 7.50 -17.86
C ARG A 111 -8.36 7.56 -19.20
N HIS A 112 -7.65 6.51 -19.61
CA HIS A 112 -6.73 6.56 -20.78
C HIS A 112 -7.34 5.93 -22.04
N LEU A 113 -8.59 5.48 -21.99
CA LEU A 113 -9.33 5.03 -23.17
C LEU A 113 -9.62 6.15 -24.19
N PRO A 114 -9.89 7.42 -23.81
CA PRO A 114 -10.16 8.50 -24.78
C PRO A 114 -8.92 8.96 -25.56
N GLU A 115 -7.70 8.76 -25.03
CA GLU A 115 -6.46 9.07 -25.76
C GLU A 115 -6.17 8.08 -26.89
N LEU A 116 -6.93 6.98 -27.02
CA LEU A 116 -6.82 6.03 -28.13
C LEU A 116 -7.42 6.54 -29.45
N GLU A 117 -8.08 7.70 -29.48
CA GLU A 117 -8.53 8.32 -30.74
C GLU A 117 -7.34 8.77 -31.62
N ALA A 118 -6.17 8.99 -31.02
CA ALA A 118 -4.89 9.08 -31.73
C ALA A 118 -4.01 7.93 -31.27
N PHE A 119 -3.81 6.89 -32.10
CA PHE A 119 -3.04 5.69 -31.76
C PHE A 119 -1.75 6.02 -30.97
N PRO A 120 -1.72 5.83 -29.64
CA PRO A 120 -0.53 6.09 -28.87
C PRO A 120 0.54 5.09 -29.28
N THR A 121 1.80 5.51 -29.22
CA THR A 121 2.92 4.60 -29.46
C THR A 121 2.85 3.46 -28.44
N ILE A 122 3.10 2.21 -28.85
CA ILE A 122 3.08 1.02 -27.97
C ILE A 122 3.89 1.25 -26.67
N ALA A 123 4.96 2.04 -26.75
CA ALA A 123 5.79 2.44 -25.62
C ALA A 123 5.03 3.24 -24.54
N GLU A 124 4.11 4.14 -24.92
CA GLU A 124 3.32 4.94 -23.97
C GLU A 124 2.30 4.07 -23.24
N ALA A 125 1.65 3.16 -23.95
CA ALA A 125 0.74 2.19 -23.34
C ALA A 125 1.48 1.28 -22.33
N LEU A 126 2.67 0.80 -22.69
CA LEU A 126 3.50 -0.03 -21.82
C LEU A 126 3.98 0.71 -20.57
N THR A 127 4.53 1.92 -20.73
CA THR A 127 5.02 2.73 -19.60
C THR A 127 3.89 3.04 -18.60
N ARG A 128 2.70 3.40 -19.09
CA ARG A 128 1.52 3.63 -18.25
C ARG A 128 1.05 2.36 -17.54
N GLY A 129 0.98 1.24 -18.25
CA GLY A 129 0.67 -0.07 -17.66
C GLY A 129 1.65 -0.45 -16.55
N LEU A 130 2.94 -0.20 -16.75
CA LEU A 130 3.97 -0.43 -15.74
C LEU A 130 3.80 0.44 -14.50
N VAL A 131 3.43 1.72 -14.64
CA VAL A 131 3.15 2.61 -13.49
C VAL A 131 1.98 2.08 -12.68
N VAL A 132 0.91 1.63 -13.33
CA VAL A 132 -0.26 1.08 -12.62
C VAL A 132 0.12 -0.22 -11.89
N ILE A 133 0.84 -1.14 -12.55
CA ILE A 133 1.34 -2.36 -11.93
C ILE A 133 2.23 -2.04 -10.73
N TRP A 134 3.11 -1.05 -10.84
CA TRP A 134 3.98 -0.59 -9.77
C TRP A 134 3.19 -0.10 -8.55
N VAL A 135 2.16 0.73 -8.76
CA VAL A 135 1.30 1.23 -7.68
C VAL A 135 0.55 0.08 -7.00
N LEU A 136 -0.06 -0.80 -7.79
CA LEU A 136 -0.79 -1.97 -7.28
C LEU A 136 0.11 -2.90 -6.47
N PHE A 137 1.33 -3.12 -6.94
CA PHE A 137 2.31 -3.94 -6.25
C PHE A 137 2.73 -3.32 -4.91
N ALA A 138 2.92 -1.99 -4.85
CA ALA A 138 3.21 -1.28 -3.59
C ALA A 138 2.07 -1.45 -2.57
N LEU A 139 0.81 -1.30 -3.00
CA LEU A 139 -0.36 -1.48 -2.14
C LEU A 139 -0.54 -2.93 -1.71
N PHE A 140 -0.24 -3.88 -2.59
CA PHE A 140 -0.22 -5.30 -2.26
C PHE A 140 0.83 -5.61 -1.19
N CYS A 141 2.05 -5.08 -1.32
CA CYS A 141 3.10 -5.21 -0.30
C CYS A 141 2.66 -4.67 1.06
N TYR A 142 2.01 -3.51 1.09
CA TYR A 142 1.45 -2.95 2.33
C TYR A 142 0.34 -3.83 2.92
N SER A 143 -0.59 -4.30 2.08
CA SER A 143 -1.65 -5.23 2.47
C SER A 143 -1.10 -6.53 3.06
N LEU A 144 -0.06 -7.11 2.47
CA LEU A 144 0.62 -8.29 3.01
C LEU A 144 1.26 -8.01 4.37
N GLU A 145 1.82 -6.82 4.57
CA GLU A 145 2.46 -6.46 5.83
C GLU A 145 1.42 -6.34 6.96
N LEU A 146 0.27 -5.72 6.67
CA LEU A 146 -0.86 -5.70 7.61
C LEU A 146 -1.37 -7.11 7.92
N ASP A 147 -1.51 -7.99 6.93
CA ASP A 147 -1.95 -9.37 7.16
C ASP A 147 -0.98 -10.13 8.08
N ARG A 148 0.33 -9.99 7.85
CA ARG A 148 1.38 -10.57 8.71
C ARG A 148 1.31 -10.03 10.13
N LEU A 149 1.14 -8.73 10.29
CA LEU A 149 0.98 -8.11 11.62
C LEU A 149 -0.27 -8.64 12.32
N GLY A 150 -1.40 -8.69 11.63
CA GLY A 150 -2.66 -9.18 12.18
C GLY A 150 -2.57 -10.63 12.63
N LYS A 151 -1.90 -11.49 11.85
CA LYS A 151 -1.60 -12.87 12.24
C LYS A 151 -0.67 -12.96 13.44
N ALA A 152 0.39 -12.14 13.49
CA ALA A 152 1.31 -12.13 14.63
C ALA A 152 0.61 -11.70 15.94
N ILE A 153 -0.29 -10.71 15.88
CA ILE A 153 -1.12 -10.28 17.02
C ILE A 153 -2.09 -11.38 17.46
N GLU A 154 -2.67 -12.11 16.51
CA GLU A 154 -3.58 -13.24 16.76
C GLU A 154 -2.85 -14.47 17.33
N GLU A 155 -1.70 -14.84 16.78
CA GLU A 155 -0.92 -16.01 17.23
C GLU A 155 -0.32 -15.80 18.62
N ALA A 156 0.11 -14.58 18.94
CA ALA A 156 0.45 -14.19 20.32
C ALA A 156 -0.76 -14.31 21.28
N SER A 157 -1.96 -14.58 20.76
CA SER A 157 -3.18 -14.75 21.52
C SER A 157 -3.70 -16.15 21.78
N LYS A 158 -3.19 -17.16 21.09
CA LYS A 158 -3.52 -18.54 21.43
C LYS A 158 -2.83 -18.91 22.74
N PRO A 159 -3.58 -19.29 23.79
CA PRO A 159 -2.96 -19.90 24.96
C PRO A 159 -2.26 -21.18 24.50
N SER A 160 -0.99 -21.35 24.83
CA SER A 160 -0.31 -22.64 24.72
C SER A 160 -1.08 -23.65 25.58
N ALA A 161 -1.92 -24.45 24.93
CA ALA A 161 -2.48 -25.63 25.54
C ALA A 161 -1.33 -26.64 25.73
N GLU A 162 -0.71 -26.60 26.90
CA GLU A 162 -0.02 -27.75 27.50
C GLU A 162 -1.06 -28.76 28.01
#